data_AF-R1DNG8-F1
#
_entry.id   AF-R1DNG8-F1
#
_cell.length_a   1.000
_cell.length_b   1.000
_cell.length_c   1.000
_cell.angle_alpha   90.00
_cell.angle_beta   90.00
_cell.angle_gamma   90.00
#
_symmetry.space_group_name_H-M   'P 1'
#
loop_
_entity.id
_entity.type
_entity.pdbx_description
1 polymer ?
#
loop_
_entity_poly.entity_id
_entity_poly.type
_entity_poly.pdbx_seq_one_letter_code
_entity_poly.pdbx_strand_id
1 'polypeptide(L)'
;MSWRKQWHSPLFIRAQERELAFRALGIDPSKSSEPSLDEIKERYKTLAHNCHPDRHAGAAEKARAEAEFKRLGQAFETLRKKTPRSRAFIAIDPFQGIPWYHYARYPPWSFARGPPFAPTGFWYSLLLIPIAALLYDAANPSFGERRLERLLEQEAQADAERLAARAAMLAMAAETSRASEHASETTAAGEAAGAATTKDRVAAAFARRAERVSSVEAARAP
;
A
#
# COMPACT_ATOMS: atom_id res chain seq x y z
N MET A 1 -3.85 23.12 -21.41
CA MET A 1 -5.28 22.75 -21.28
C MET A 1 -5.36 21.45 -20.47
N SER A 2 -5.94 21.51 -19.27
CA SER A 2 -5.89 20.45 -18.24
C SER A 2 -6.97 19.39 -18.46
N TRP A 3 -6.57 18.17 -18.83
CA TRP A 3 -7.46 17.01 -19.03
C TRP A 3 -7.65 16.16 -17.77
N ARG A 4 -7.34 16.69 -16.59
CA ARG A 4 -7.55 16.01 -15.31
C ARG A 4 -9.03 16.06 -14.86
N LYS A 5 -9.97 15.82 -15.80
CA LYS A 5 -11.40 15.65 -15.48
C LYS A 5 -11.62 14.24 -14.96
N GLN A 6 -11.37 14.13 -13.65
CA GLN A 6 -12.00 13.23 -12.68
C GLN A 6 -12.97 12.19 -13.26
N TRP A 7 -12.53 10.94 -13.25
CA TRP A 7 -13.38 9.76 -13.25
C TRP A 7 -14.11 9.61 -11.91
N HIS A 8 -14.94 10.59 -11.59
CA HIS A 8 -15.90 10.50 -10.49
C HIS A 8 -17.20 9.96 -11.06
N SER A 9 -17.18 8.70 -11.51
CA SER A 9 -18.41 8.00 -11.80
C SER A 9 -19.27 8.05 -10.52
N PRO A 10 -20.55 8.49 -10.57
CA PRO A 10 -21.38 8.62 -9.38
C PRO A 10 -21.56 7.31 -8.62
N LEU A 11 -21.29 6.17 -9.27
CA LEU A 11 -21.24 4.85 -8.66
C LEU A 11 -19.98 4.61 -7.80
N PHE A 12 -18.82 5.17 -8.19
CA PHE A 12 -17.57 5.03 -7.45
C PHE A 12 -17.56 5.86 -6.15
N ILE A 13 -18.06 7.11 -6.21
CA ILE A 13 -18.25 7.94 -5.01
C ILE A 13 -19.16 7.21 -4.00
N ARG A 14 -20.24 6.60 -4.50
CA ARG A 14 -21.20 5.85 -3.67
C ARG A 14 -20.63 4.57 -3.04
N ALA A 15 -19.54 4.01 -3.58
CA ALA A 15 -18.87 2.84 -3.04
C ALA A 15 -17.94 3.20 -1.88
N GLN A 16 -17.13 4.25 -2.05
CA GLN A 16 -16.26 4.75 -0.98
C GLN A 16 -17.05 5.27 0.22
N GLU A 17 -18.13 6.03 0.00
CA GLU A 17 -19.03 6.49 1.08
C GLU A 17 -19.59 5.32 1.90
N ARG A 18 -19.89 4.20 1.24
CA ARG A 18 -20.42 3.02 1.88
C ARG A 18 -19.35 2.29 2.70
N GLU A 19 -18.13 2.21 2.18
CA GLU A 19 -17.01 1.63 2.93
C GLU A 19 -16.70 2.43 4.19
N LEU A 20 -16.70 3.77 4.07
CA LEU A 20 -16.56 4.67 5.21
C LEU A 20 -17.70 4.50 6.22
N ALA A 21 -18.93 4.29 5.76
CA ALA A 21 -20.08 4.01 6.63
C ALA A 21 -19.93 2.68 7.40
N PHE A 22 -19.43 1.62 6.75
CA PHE A 22 -19.15 0.35 7.44
C PHE A 22 -18.04 0.50 8.48
N ARG A 23 -16.95 1.19 8.12
CA ARG A 23 -15.85 1.49 9.06
C ARG A 23 -16.32 2.32 10.25
N ALA A 24 -17.22 3.29 10.03
CA ALA A 24 -17.79 4.11 11.11
C ALA A 24 -18.63 3.27 12.11
N LEU A 25 -19.29 2.20 11.65
CA LEU A 25 -20.00 1.25 12.52
C LEU A 25 -19.10 0.14 13.10
N GLY A 26 -17.81 0.14 12.78
CA GLY A 26 -16.86 -0.90 13.19
C GLY A 26 -17.11 -2.25 12.54
N ILE A 27 -17.73 -2.27 11.35
CA ILE A 27 -17.96 -3.49 10.58
C ILE A 27 -16.88 -3.59 9.50
N ASP A 28 -16.14 -4.69 9.50
CA ASP A 28 -15.11 -4.95 8.48
C ASP A 28 -15.76 -5.22 7.12
N PRO A 29 -15.53 -4.36 6.10
CA PRO A 29 -16.11 -4.55 4.77
C PRO A 29 -15.48 -5.74 4.01
N SER A 30 -14.37 -6.28 4.52
CA SER A 30 -13.61 -7.39 3.95
C SER A 30 -14.12 -8.78 4.34
N LYS A 31 -14.94 -8.89 5.38
CA LYS A 31 -15.55 -10.18 5.74
C LYS A 31 -16.48 -10.62 4.61
N SER A 32 -16.34 -11.88 4.19
CA SER A 32 -17.02 -12.44 3.01
C SER A 32 -18.54 -12.46 3.12
N SER A 33 -19.09 -12.32 4.33
CA SER A 33 -20.53 -12.21 4.59
C SER A 33 -20.96 -10.76 4.77
N GLU A 34 -21.95 -10.32 3.99
CA GLU A 34 -22.59 -9.02 4.21
C GLU A 34 -23.31 -8.98 5.56
N PRO A 35 -23.12 -7.90 6.35
CA PRO A 35 -23.83 -7.75 7.61
C PRO A 35 -25.33 -7.61 7.34
N SER A 36 -26.14 -8.34 8.11
CA SER A 36 -27.60 -8.22 8.06
C SER A 36 -28.02 -6.81 8.49
N LEU A 37 -29.17 -6.33 8.01
CA LEU A 37 -29.74 -5.06 8.47
C LEU A 37 -29.92 -5.02 9.99
N ASP A 38 -30.19 -6.17 10.61
CA ASP A 38 -30.33 -6.24 12.07
C ASP A 38 -28.99 -6.12 12.79
N GLU A 39 -27.91 -6.68 12.23
CA GLU A 39 -26.55 -6.47 12.75
C GLU A 39 -26.14 -4.99 12.66
N ILE A 40 -26.44 -4.34 11.53
CA ILE A 40 -26.20 -2.90 11.35
C ILE A 40 -26.97 -2.08 12.39
N LYS A 41 -28.24 -2.42 12.65
CA LYS A 41 -29.06 -1.76 13.68
C LYS A 41 -28.49 -1.97 15.08
N GLU A 42 -28.11 -3.19 15.44
CA GLU A 42 -27.58 -3.50 16.77
C GLU A 42 -26.24 -2.81 17.02
N ARG A 43 -25.35 -2.78 16.03
CA ARG A 43 -24.10 -2.00 16.08
C ARG A 43 -24.36 -0.50 16.23
N TYR A 44 -25.27 0.04 15.44
CA TYR A 44 -25.65 1.45 15.53
C TYR A 44 -26.22 1.79 16.92
N LYS A 45 -27.16 1.00 17.46
CA LYS A 45 -27.71 1.23 18.80
C LYS A 45 -26.63 1.23 19.88
N THR A 46 -25.71 0.27 19.83
CA THR A 46 -24.61 0.14 20.78
C THR A 46 -23.69 1.37 20.75
N LEU A 47 -23.28 1.80 19.55
CA LEU A 47 -22.40 2.96 19.38
C LEU A 47 -23.11 4.28 19.70
N ALA A 48 -24.36 4.44 19.25
CA ALA A 48 -25.18 5.61 19.54
C ALA A 48 -25.40 5.79 21.05
N HIS A 49 -25.61 4.69 21.77
CA HIS A 49 -25.72 4.70 23.23
C HIS A 49 -24.40 5.13 23.89
N ASN A 50 -23.24 4.79 23.33
CA ASN A 50 -21.93 5.17 23.86
C ASN A 50 -21.54 6.63 23.57
N CYS A 51 -21.88 7.12 22.38
CA CYS A 51 -21.60 8.50 21.95
C CYS A 51 -22.74 9.47 22.26
N HIS A 52 -23.73 9.09 23.09
CA HIS A 52 -24.85 9.98 23.40
C HIS A 52 -24.38 11.18 24.25
N PRO A 53 -24.66 12.43 23.85
CA PRO A 53 -24.13 13.62 24.52
C PRO A 53 -24.59 13.77 25.99
N ASP A 54 -25.72 13.15 26.34
CA ASP A 54 -26.24 13.13 27.72
C ASP A 54 -25.36 12.32 28.69
N ARG A 55 -24.56 11.37 28.19
CA ARG A 55 -23.67 10.55 29.03
C ARG A 55 -22.35 11.23 29.36
N HIS A 56 -22.04 12.35 28.71
CA HIS A 56 -20.78 13.06 28.88
C HIS A 56 -21.05 14.33 29.68
N ALA A 57 -20.34 14.56 30.78
CA ALA A 57 -20.55 15.75 31.62
C ALA A 57 -19.78 16.98 31.12
N GLY A 58 -18.60 16.77 30.51
CA GLY A 58 -17.71 17.84 30.07
C GLY A 58 -18.14 18.49 28.75
N ALA A 59 -18.05 19.82 28.66
CA ALA A 59 -18.40 20.56 27.44
C ALA A 59 -17.58 20.13 26.21
N ALA A 60 -16.28 19.85 26.38
CA ALA A 60 -15.41 19.38 25.32
C ALA A 60 -15.73 17.94 24.87
N GLU A 61 -16.11 17.07 25.80
CA GLU A 61 -16.48 15.68 25.53
C GLU A 61 -17.85 15.59 24.87
N LYS A 62 -18.82 16.40 25.31
CA LYS A 62 -20.14 16.55 24.67
C LYS A 62 -20.00 16.92 23.19
N ALA A 63 -19.15 17.89 22.87
CA ALA A 63 -18.94 18.32 21.49
C ALA A 63 -18.35 17.20 20.60
N ARG A 64 -17.41 16.42 21.14
CA ARG A 64 -16.83 15.26 20.43
C ARG A 64 -17.86 14.14 20.25
N ALA A 65 -18.61 13.83 21.31
CA ALA A 65 -19.66 12.83 21.29
C ALA A 65 -20.78 13.18 20.29
N GLU A 66 -21.19 14.45 20.23
CA GLU A 66 -22.19 14.93 19.26
C GLU A 66 -21.69 14.80 17.81
N ALA A 67 -20.42 15.13 17.56
CA ALA A 67 -19.82 15.00 16.23
C ALA A 67 -19.77 13.53 15.78
N GLU A 68 -19.41 12.61 16.68
CA GLU A 68 -19.43 11.18 16.41
C GLU A 68 -20.85 10.64 16.22
N PHE A 69 -21.79 11.06 17.06
CA PHE A 69 -23.19 10.68 16.96
C PHE A 69 -23.79 11.07 15.61
N LYS A 70 -23.52 12.29 15.12
CA LYS A 70 -23.93 12.74 13.78
C LYS A 70 -23.31 11.89 12.67
N ARG A 71 -22.02 11.56 12.77
CA ARG A 71 -21.34 10.67 11.80
C ARG A 71 -21.94 9.28 11.77
N LEU A 72 -22.24 8.70 12.94
CA LEU A 72 -22.91 7.40 13.07
C LEU A 72 -24.31 7.41 12.46
N GLY A 73 -25.09 8.47 12.70
CA GLY A 73 -26.42 8.64 12.10
C GLY A 73 -26.37 8.69 10.57
N GLN A 74 -25.45 9.46 10.00
CA GLN A 74 -25.25 9.53 8.55
C GLN A 74 -24.82 8.18 7.95
N ALA A 75 -23.91 7.47 8.61
CA ALA A 75 -23.48 6.14 8.21
C ALA A 75 -24.65 5.14 8.20
N PHE A 76 -25.45 5.13 9.27
CA PHE A 76 -26.64 4.29 9.39
C PHE A 76 -27.67 4.59 8.30
N GLU A 77 -27.99 5.86 8.04
CA GLU A 77 -28.91 6.23 6.96
C GLU A 77 -28.40 5.80 5.58
N THR A 78 -27.10 5.96 5.33
CA THR A 78 -26.46 5.58 4.06
C THR A 78 -26.57 4.07 3.82
N LEU A 79 -26.37 3.28 4.88
CA LEU A 79 -26.47 1.82 4.82
C LEU A 79 -27.94 1.34 4.78
N ARG A 80 -28.85 2.04 5.44
CA ARG A 80 -30.29 1.71 5.44
C ARG A 80 -30.97 2.04 4.11
N LYS A 81 -30.64 3.17 3.48
CA LYS A 81 -31.22 3.63 2.21
C LYS A 81 -30.83 2.75 1.02
N LYS A 82 -29.68 2.07 1.08
CA LYS A 82 -29.22 1.16 0.03
C LYS A 82 -29.61 -0.26 0.39
N THR A 83 -30.55 -0.82 -0.38
CA THR A 83 -30.89 -2.26 -0.38
C THR A 83 -29.61 -3.12 -0.37
N PRO A 84 -29.65 -4.32 0.25
CA PRO A 84 -28.51 -5.23 0.29
C PRO A 84 -27.94 -5.44 -1.11
N ARG A 85 -26.64 -5.70 -1.19
CA ARG A 85 -25.84 -5.78 -2.44
C ARG A 85 -26.38 -6.83 -3.42
N SER A 86 -27.36 -7.65 -3.01
CA SER A 86 -27.94 -8.79 -3.72
C SER A 86 -28.53 -8.52 -5.11
N ARG A 87 -28.60 -7.27 -5.57
CA ARG A 87 -28.97 -6.97 -6.97
C ARG A 87 -28.05 -6.04 -7.74
N ALA A 88 -27.23 -5.21 -7.09
CA ALA A 88 -26.42 -4.21 -7.80
C ALA A 88 -24.92 -4.55 -7.86
N PHE A 89 -24.48 -5.58 -7.13
CA PHE A 89 -23.08 -6.03 -7.15
C PHE A 89 -22.91 -7.39 -7.84
N ILE A 90 -23.96 -7.88 -8.51
CA ILE A 90 -23.76 -8.87 -9.55
C ILE A 90 -23.45 -8.10 -10.85
N ALA A 91 -22.21 -8.25 -11.30
CA ALA A 91 -21.67 -7.86 -12.61
C ALA A 91 -21.43 -6.36 -12.87
N ILE A 92 -20.30 -5.86 -12.37
CA ILE A 92 -19.29 -5.33 -13.31
C ILE A 92 -18.13 -6.33 -13.26
N ASP A 93 -18.39 -7.50 -13.84
CA ASP A 93 -17.32 -8.27 -14.46
C ASP A 93 -17.05 -7.56 -15.78
N PRO A 94 -15.85 -7.05 -16.07
CA PRO A 94 -15.58 -6.31 -17.29
C PRO A 94 -15.73 -7.15 -18.57
N PHE A 95 -16.01 -8.46 -18.46
CA PHE A 95 -15.97 -9.36 -19.62
C PHE A 95 -17.30 -9.95 -20.10
N GLN A 96 -18.32 -10.20 -19.26
CA GLN A 96 -19.59 -10.78 -19.73
C GLN A 96 -20.78 -10.34 -18.87
N GLY A 97 -21.67 -9.51 -19.43
CA GLY A 97 -22.84 -8.94 -18.75
C GLY A 97 -23.98 -9.93 -18.47
N ILE A 98 -23.71 -11.10 -17.89
CA ILE A 98 -24.74 -12.08 -17.48
C ILE A 98 -24.49 -12.53 -16.03
N PRO A 99 -25.45 -12.31 -15.11
CA PRO A 99 -25.36 -12.73 -13.71
C PRO A 99 -25.25 -14.25 -13.51
N TRP A 100 -24.21 -14.71 -12.80
CA TRP A 100 -24.05 -16.12 -12.36
C TRP A 100 -25.24 -16.68 -11.54
N TYR A 101 -26.09 -15.81 -10.97
CA TYR A 101 -27.27 -16.21 -10.20
C TYR A 101 -28.41 -16.83 -11.03
N HIS A 102 -28.31 -16.87 -12.37
CA HIS A 102 -29.22 -17.70 -13.18
C HIS A 102 -28.92 -19.20 -13.10
N TYR A 103 -27.76 -19.61 -12.60
CA TYR A 103 -27.39 -21.04 -12.52
C TYR A 103 -27.68 -21.70 -11.17
N ALA A 104 -27.84 -20.94 -10.08
CA ALA A 104 -28.06 -21.53 -8.76
C ALA A 104 -29.52 -21.91 -8.45
N ARG A 105 -30.48 -21.52 -9.31
CA ARG A 105 -31.90 -21.89 -9.15
C ARG A 105 -32.33 -23.10 -9.98
N TYR A 106 -31.43 -23.61 -10.82
CA TYR A 106 -31.63 -24.87 -11.53
C TYR A 106 -30.61 -25.87 -11.02
N PRO A 107 -31.01 -26.89 -10.26
CA PRO A 107 -30.08 -27.93 -9.89
C PRO A 107 -29.56 -28.62 -11.17
N PRO A 108 -28.29 -29.09 -11.19
CA PRO A 108 -27.63 -29.61 -12.39
C PRO A 108 -28.32 -30.82 -13.04
N TRP A 109 -29.33 -31.41 -12.39
CA TRP A 109 -30.12 -32.52 -12.91
C TRP A 109 -31.39 -32.10 -13.67
N SER A 110 -31.76 -30.81 -13.73
CA SER A 110 -32.94 -30.36 -14.49
C SER A 110 -32.77 -30.33 -16.02
N PHE A 111 -31.56 -30.61 -16.53
CA PHE A 111 -31.30 -30.72 -17.97
C PHE A 111 -31.46 -32.15 -18.53
N ALA A 112 -31.87 -33.14 -17.73
CA ALA A 112 -31.95 -34.54 -18.15
C ALA A 112 -33.11 -34.90 -19.10
N ARG A 113 -33.86 -33.92 -19.65
CA ARG A 113 -34.92 -34.16 -20.65
C ARG A 113 -34.91 -33.17 -21.83
N GLY A 114 -33.75 -32.64 -22.20
CA GLY A 114 -33.55 -31.99 -23.49
C GLY A 114 -32.91 -32.95 -24.51
N PRO A 115 -33.18 -32.83 -25.83
CA PRO A 115 -32.63 -33.71 -26.85
C PRO A 115 -31.09 -33.69 -26.85
N PRO A 116 -30.43 -34.80 -27.23
CA PRO A 116 -28.97 -34.92 -27.14
C PRO A 116 -28.29 -33.80 -27.92
N PHE A 117 -27.47 -33.04 -27.22
CA PHE A 117 -26.64 -31.96 -27.75
C PHE A 117 -25.80 -32.46 -28.93
N ALA A 118 -25.97 -31.83 -30.08
CA ALA A 118 -24.99 -31.87 -31.15
C ALA A 118 -23.69 -31.17 -30.66
N PRO A 119 -22.49 -31.76 -30.87
CA PRO A 119 -21.21 -31.23 -30.40
C PRO A 119 -20.74 -29.95 -31.12
N THR A 120 -21.60 -29.30 -31.91
CA THR A 120 -21.25 -28.12 -32.70
C THR A 120 -21.14 -26.84 -31.87
N GLY A 121 -21.81 -26.70 -30.72
CA GLY A 121 -21.82 -25.43 -29.98
C GLY A 121 -20.49 -25.01 -29.33
N PHE A 122 -19.61 -25.96 -28.97
CA PHE A 122 -18.40 -25.65 -28.20
C PHE A 122 -17.29 -25.04 -29.06
N TRP A 123 -17.16 -25.49 -30.32
CA TRP A 123 -16.12 -25.00 -31.23
C TRP A 123 -16.41 -23.60 -31.78
N TYR A 124 -17.69 -23.23 -31.95
CA TYR A 124 -18.06 -21.90 -32.43
C TYR A 124 -17.71 -20.80 -31.41
N SER A 125 -17.79 -21.08 -30.11
CA SER A 125 -17.45 -20.08 -29.08
C SER A 125 -15.95 -19.75 -29.05
N LEU A 126 -15.06 -20.71 -29.27
CA LEU A 126 -13.62 -20.44 -29.31
C LEU A 126 -13.19 -19.65 -30.56
N LEU A 127 -13.95 -19.74 -31.65
CA LEU A 127 -13.62 -19.09 -32.91
C LEU A 127 -14.29 -17.71 -33.06
N LEU A 128 -15.52 -17.52 -32.54
CA LEU A 128 -16.24 -16.26 -32.65
C LEU A 128 -15.76 -15.18 -31.67
N ILE A 129 -15.26 -15.54 -30.49
CA ILE A 129 -14.80 -14.54 -29.50
C ILE A 129 -13.62 -13.68 -30.04
N PRO A 130 -12.54 -14.24 -30.61
CA PRO A 130 -11.46 -13.42 -31.15
C PRO A 130 -11.89 -12.59 -32.37
N ILE A 131 -12.76 -13.12 -33.22
CA ILE A 131 -13.29 -12.39 -34.39
C ILE A 131 -14.18 -11.23 -33.95
N ALA A 132 -15.06 -11.43 -32.97
CA ALA A 132 -15.91 -10.39 -32.41
C ALA A 132 -15.06 -9.29 -31.72
N ALA A 133 -13.99 -9.67 -31.03
CA ALA A 133 -13.05 -8.71 -30.45
C ALA A 133 -12.34 -7.87 -31.53
N LEU A 134 -11.88 -8.50 -32.61
CA LEU A 134 -11.28 -7.81 -33.76
C LEU A 134 -12.25 -6.85 -34.46
N LEU A 135 -13.49 -7.28 -34.67
CA LEU A 135 -14.52 -6.44 -35.28
C LEU A 135 -14.95 -5.28 -34.36
N TYR A 136 -15.01 -5.52 -33.06
CA TYR A 136 -15.33 -4.47 -32.08
C TYR A 136 -14.22 -3.41 -31.99
N ASP A 137 -12.96 -3.82 -32.10
CA ASP A 137 -11.80 -2.93 -32.10
C ASP A 137 -11.74 -2.13 -33.42
N ALA A 138 -12.02 -2.76 -34.56
CA ALA A 138 -12.13 -2.10 -35.86
C ALA A 138 -13.29 -1.08 -35.91
N ALA A 139 -14.41 -1.39 -35.25
CA ALA A 139 -15.55 -0.49 -35.16
C ALA A 139 -15.34 0.68 -34.19
N ASN A 140 -14.36 0.60 -33.28
CA ASN A 140 -14.09 1.61 -32.26
C ASN A 140 -12.61 2.00 -32.20
N PRO A 141 -12.07 2.68 -33.24
CA PRO A 141 -10.63 3.00 -33.34
C PRO A 141 -10.10 3.83 -32.15
N SER A 142 -10.96 4.65 -31.53
CA SER A 142 -10.62 5.44 -30.35
C SER A 142 -10.29 4.59 -29.10
N PHE A 143 -10.65 3.31 -29.09
CA PHE A 143 -10.37 2.41 -27.96
C PHE A 143 -8.95 1.85 -28.05
N GLY A 144 -8.47 1.55 -29.26
CA GLY A 144 -7.10 1.11 -29.54
C GLY A 144 -6.07 2.21 -29.23
N GLU A 145 -6.32 3.44 -29.67
CA GLU A 145 -5.43 4.59 -29.39
C GLU A 145 -5.28 4.83 -27.88
N ARG A 146 -6.39 4.85 -27.13
CA ARG A 146 -6.37 5.01 -25.67
C ARG A 146 -5.76 3.82 -24.94
N ARG A 147 -5.71 2.64 -25.56
CA ARG A 147 -5.00 1.47 -25.01
C ARG A 147 -3.50 1.62 -25.22
N LEU A 148 -3.08 2.05 -26.41
CA LEU A 148 -1.67 2.32 -26.72
C LEU A 148 -1.09 3.45 -25.87
N GLU A 149 -1.82 4.56 -25.70
CA GLU A 149 -1.40 5.66 -24.81
C GLU A 149 -1.16 5.17 -23.38
N ARG A 150 -2.06 4.34 -22.84
CA ARG A 150 -1.87 3.78 -21.49
C ARG A 150 -0.67 2.83 -21.39
N LEU A 151 -0.39 2.06 -22.44
CA LEU A 151 0.78 1.19 -22.47
C LEU A 151 2.07 2.01 -22.54
N LEU A 152 2.10 3.06 -23.36
CA LEU A 152 3.23 3.98 -23.44
C LEU A 152 3.45 4.74 -22.12
N GLU A 153 2.38 5.18 -21.46
CA GLU A 153 2.47 5.79 -20.13
C GLU A 153 3.00 4.80 -19.07
N GLN A 154 2.59 3.53 -19.13
CA GLN A 154 3.09 2.48 -18.24
C GLN A 154 4.57 2.17 -18.49
N GLU A 155 5.00 2.08 -19.75
CA GLU A 155 6.43 1.91 -20.08
C GLU A 155 7.26 3.10 -19.62
N ALA A 156 6.79 4.33 -19.85
CA ALA A 156 7.46 5.53 -19.39
C ALA A 156 7.57 5.59 -17.85
N GLN A 157 6.54 5.16 -17.13
CA GLN A 157 6.57 5.05 -15.66
C GLN A 157 7.58 3.99 -15.20
N ALA A 158 7.58 2.82 -15.82
CA ALA A 158 8.52 1.75 -15.48
C ALA A 158 9.98 2.17 -15.72
N ASP A 159 10.25 2.90 -16.80
CA ASP A 159 11.60 3.40 -17.09
C ASP A 159 12.01 4.52 -16.12
N ALA A 160 11.09 5.41 -15.73
CA ALA A 160 11.36 6.40 -14.69
C ALA A 160 11.70 5.74 -13.34
N GLU A 161 10.99 4.68 -12.95
CA GLU A 161 11.28 3.92 -11.73
C GLU A 161 12.65 3.22 -11.81
N ARG A 162 13.00 2.63 -12.95
CA ARG A 162 14.32 2.00 -13.17
C ARG A 162 15.45 3.03 -13.07
N LEU A 163 15.27 4.22 -13.64
CA LEU A 163 16.26 5.31 -13.54
C LEU A 163 16.40 5.81 -12.11
N ALA A 164 15.28 5.97 -11.38
CA ALA A 164 15.31 6.35 -9.97
C ALA A 164 16.03 5.31 -9.10
N ALA A 165 15.75 4.02 -9.31
CA ALA A 165 16.43 2.93 -8.61
C ALA A 165 17.95 2.91 -8.90
N ARG A 166 18.34 3.13 -10.16
CA ARG A 166 19.75 3.22 -10.55
C ARG A 166 20.44 4.42 -9.91
N ALA A 167 19.79 5.59 -9.85
CA ALA A 167 20.31 6.77 -9.19
C ALA A 167 20.50 6.54 -7.68
N ALA A 168 19.54 5.88 -7.02
CA ALA A 168 19.64 5.52 -5.61
C ALA A 168 20.83 4.58 -5.34
N MET A 169 21.05 3.56 -6.17
CA MET A 169 22.21 2.67 -6.03
C MET A 169 23.54 3.40 -6.21
N LEU A 170 23.63 4.34 -7.14
CA LEU A 170 24.84 5.16 -7.33
C LEU A 170 25.10 6.09 -6.14
N ALA A 171 24.05 6.67 -5.55
CA ALA A 171 24.17 7.49 -4.35
C ALA A 171 24.68 6.67 -3.15
N MET A 172 24.11 5.47 -2.93
CA MET A 172 24.59 4.56 -1.89
C MET A 172 26.04 4.14 -2.12
N ALA A 173 26.43 3.82 -3.37
CA ALA A 173 27.81 3.50 -3.70
C ALA A 173 28.77 4.66 -3.39
N ALA A 174 28.38 5.90 -3.73
CA ALA A 174 29.18 7.09 -3.42
C ALA A 174 29.33 7.32 -1.90
N GLU A 175 28.28 7.09 -1.11
CA GLU A 175 28.35 7.16 0.36
C GLU A 175 29.28 6.10 0.94
N THR A 176 29.23 4.86 0.44
CA THR A 176 30.16 3.81 0.88
C THR A 176 31.61 4.13 0.53
N SER A 177 31.86 4.78 -0.62
CA SER A 177 33.20 5.24 -1.00
C SER A 177 33.71 6.31 -0.03
N ARG A 178 32.90 7.33 0.27
CA ARG A 178 33.27 8.39 1.24
C ARG A 178 33.50 7.84 2.64
N ALA A 179 32.70 6.86 3.07
CA ALA A 179 32.89 6.20 4.35
C ALA A 179 34.23 5.45 4.41
N SER A 180 34.64 4.81 3.31
CA SER A 180 35.93 4.13 3.22
C SER A 180 37.12 5.09 3.19
N GLU A 181 36.98 6.26 2.56
CA GLU A 181 37.99 7.33 2.57
C GLU A 181 38.17 7.91 3.96
N HIS A 182 37.09 8.21 4.69
CA HIS A 182 37.19 8.66 6.08
C HIS A 182 37.79 7.59 7.01
N ALA A 183 37.49 6.31 6.77
CA ALA A 183 38.10 5.21 7.52
C ALA A 183 39.62 5.13 7.25
N SER A 184 40.08 5.32 6.01
CA SER A 184 41.51 5.30 5.70
C SER A 184 42.26 6.52 6.27
N GLU A 185 41.66 7.72 6.22
CA GLU A 185 42.22 8.94 6.83
C GLU A 185 42.38 8.82 8.35
N THR A 186 41.36 8.31 9.04
CA THR A 186 41.41 8.12 10.50
C THR A 186 42.44 7.07 10.91
N THR A 187 42.62 6.02 10.10
CA THR A 187 43.65 5.01 10.33
C THR A 187 45.06 5.59 10.14
N ALA A 188 45.28 6.37 9.08
CA ALA A 188 46.56 7.04 8.82
C ALA A 188 46.91 8.08 9.89
N ALA A 189 45.93 8.85 10.37
CA ALA A 189 46.11 9.80 11.47
C ALA A 189 46.44 9.09 12.79
N GLY A 190 45.80 7.96 13.07
CA GLY A 190 46.08 7.12 14.24
C GLY A 190 47.48 6.53 14.23
N GLU A 191 47.96 6.07 13.07
CA GLU A 191 49.30 5.49 12.92
C GLU A 191 50.40 6.55 13.06
N ALA A 192 50.20 7.76 12.52
CA ALA A 192 51.13 8.88 12.70
C ALA A 192 51.22 9.35 14.16
N ALA A 193 50.07 9.45 14.86
CA ALA A 193 50.03 9.80 16.28
C ALA A 193 50.65 8.71 17.17
N GLY A 194 50.45 7.43 16.83
CA GLY A 194 51.10 6.29 17.47
C GLY A 194 52.62 6.32 17.30
N ALA A 195 53.12 6.57 16.09
CA ALA A 195 54.54 6.64 15.80
C ALA A 195 55.25 7.77 16.55
N ALA A 196 54.64 8.97 16.63
CA ALA A 196 55.18 10.10 17.37
C ALA A 196 55.28 9.81 18.88
N THR A 197 54.22 9.28 19.48
CA THR A 197 54.20 8.98 20.93
C THR A 197 55.13 7.84 21.33
N THR A 198 55.37 6.86 20.44
CA THR A 198 56.35 5.80 20.71
C THR A 198 57.78 6.35 20.72
N LYS A 199 58.11 7.24 19.77
CA LYS A 199 59.43 7.87 19.70
C LYS A 199 59.72 8.73 20.93
N ASP A 200 58.73 9.53 21.35
CA ASP A 200 58.84 10.37 22.55
C ASP A 200 58.93 9.55 23.84
N ARG A 201 58.17 8.45 23.95
CA ARG A 201 58.28 7.53 25.11
C ARG A 201 59.64 6.85 25.19
N VAL A 202 60.19 6.43 24.05
CA VAL A 202 61.54 5.82 23.99
C VAL A 202 62.60 6.86 24.37
N ALA A 203 62.52 8.09 23.83
CA ALA A 203 63.43 9.18 24.19
C ALA A 203 63.37 9.51 25.69
N ALA A 204 62.16 9.61 26.26
CA ALA A 204 61.97 9.85 27.69
C ALA A 204 62.52 8.70 28.57
N ALA A 205 62.40 7.45 28.12
CA ALA A 205 62.96 6.29 28.82
C ALA A 205 64.50 6.30 28.82
N PHE A 206 65.13 6.69 27.70
CA PHE A 206 66.58 6.85 27.62
C PHE A 206 67.08 7.99 28.52
N ALA A 207 66.39 9.13 28.54
CA ALA A 207 66.75 10.26 29.41
C ALA A 207 66.74 9.86 30.90
N ARG A 208 65.68 9.18 31.37
CA ARG A 208 65.60 8.66 32.75
C ARG A 208 66.69 7.64 33.07
N ARG A 209 67.11 6.85 32.08
CA ARG A 209 68.21 5.89 32.27
C ARG A 209 69.56 6.61 32.41
N ALA A 210 69.80 7.66 31.62
CA ALA A 210 71.01 8.48 31.73
C ALA A 210 71.11 9.17 33.09
N GLU A 211 70.01 9.73 33.61
CA GLU A 211 69.96 10.31 34.96
C GLU A 211 70.29 9.29 36.05
N ARG A 212 69.78 8.06 35.97
CA ARG A 212 70.11 7.01 36.94
C ARG A 212 71.58 6.62 36.88
N VAL A 213 72.17 6.50 35.69
CA VAL A 213 73.60 6.17 35.55
C VAL A 213 74.46 7.28 36.14
N SER A 214 74.15 8.55 35.85
CA SER A 214 74.84 9.70 36.44
C SER A 214 74.70 9.75 37.96
N SER A 215 73.52 9.47 38.51
CA SER A 215 73.31 9.40 39.97
C SER A 215 74.10 8.28 40.64
N VAL A 216 74.29 7.13 39.97
CA VAL A 216 75.08 6.00 40.50
C VAL A 216 76.57 6.31 40.44
N GLU A 217 77.05 6.96 39.39
CA GLU A 217 78.46 7.39 39.28
C GLU A 217 78.80 8.47 40.31
N ALA A 218 77.90 9.44 40.54
CA ALA A 218 78.06 10.46 41.57
C ALA A 218 78.14 9.86 42.98
N ALA A 219 77.38 8.79 43.24
CA ALA A 219 77.43 8.08 44.52
C ALA A 219 78.69 7.22 44.71
N ARG A 220 79.49 7.03 43.66
CA ARG A 220 80.69 6.17 43.65
C ARG A 220 82.00 6.96 43.68
N ALA A 221 81.93 8.29 43.61
CA ALA A 221 83.09 9.16 43.77
C ALA A 221 83.48 9.23 45.27
N PRO A 222 84.69 8.77 45.65
CA PRO A 222 85.17 8.77 47.03
C PRO A 222 85.58 10.16 47.54
#